data_AF-A0A1W6EVI5-F1
#
_entry.id   AF-A0A1W6EVI5-F1
#
_cell.length_a   1.000
_cell.length_b   1.000
_cell.length_c   1.000
_cell.angle_alpha   90.00
_cell.angle_beta   90.00
_cell.angle_gamma   90.00
#
_symmetry.space_group_name_H-M   'P 1'
#
loop_
_entity.id
_entity.type
_entity.pdbx_description
1 polymer ?
#
loop_
_entity_poly.entity_id
_entity_poly.type
_entity_poly.pdbx_seq_one_letter_code
_entity_poly.pdbx_strand_id
1 'polypeptide(L)'
;VNHRWLGGTLTNWETIQTRIKRLKSLKKMATDGTFDVLPKKEVSLLKKSQDKLERFLGGIEDMPKLPDVMFIVDPRKEQIAVHEAQKLNIPIVAMVDTNTDPDEIDVVIPS
;
A
#
# COMPACT_ATOMS: atom_id res chain seq x y z
N VAL A 1 4.62 2.69 3.85
CA VAL A 1 3.22 3.09 3.54
C VAL A 1 2.81 4.09 4.60
N ASN A 2 2.43 5.32 4.23
CA ASN A 2 2.25 6.42 5.19
C ASN A 2 0.77 6.75 5.46
N HIS A 3 -0.11 6.07 4.75
CA HIS A 3 -1.55 6.17 4.90
C HIS A 3 -2.13 4.81 5.29
N ARG A 4 -3.45 4.75 5.43
CA ARG A 4 -4.17 3.54 5.85
C ARG A 4 -3.79 2.33 5.00
N TRP A 5 -3.41 1.24 5.68
CA TRP A 5 -3.25 -0.07 5.09
C TRP A 5 -4.60 -0.60 4.58
N LEU A 6 -4.65 -0.94 3.29
CA LEU A 6 -5.83 -1.58 2.71
C LEU A 6 -5.74 -3.09 2.96
N GLY A 7 -6.80 -3.68 3.51
CA GLY A 7 -6.88 -5.13 3.62
C GLY A 7 -6.83 -5.79 2.24
N GLY A 8 -6.07 -6.86 2.11
CA GLY A 8 -5.79 -7.53 0.84
C GLY A 8 -4.57 -6.98 0.09
N THR A 9 -3.77 -6.11 0.71
CA THR A 9 -2.60 -5.50 0.04
C THR A 9 -1.51 -6.51 -0.27
N LEU A 10 -1.27 -7.47 0.61
CA LEU A 10 -0.29 -8.54 0.39
C LEU A 10 -0.98 -9.83 -0.02
N THR A 11 -2.08 -10.17 0.67
CA THR A 11 -2.80 -11.43 0.45
C THR A 11 -3.51 -11.51 -0.91
N ASN A 12 -3.88 -10.37 -1.50
CA ASN A 12 -4.47 -10.29 -2.84
C ASN A 12 -3.58 -9.45 -3.78
N TRP A 13 -2.31 -9.86 -3.90
CA TRP A 13 -1.29 -9.16 -4.66
C TRP A 13 -1.64 -8.95 -6.14
N GLU A 14 -2.26 -9.94 -6.79
CA GLU A 14 -2.63 -9.84 -8.22
C GLU A 14 -3.61 -8.69 -8.49
N THR A 15 -4.61 -8.51 -7.62
CA THR A 15 -5.55 -7.40 -7.72
C THR A 15 -4.85 -6.07 -7.47
N ILE A 16 -3.94 -6.02 -6.50
CA ILE A 16 -3.16 -4.82 -6.16
C ILE A 16 -2.24 -4.43 -7.32
N GLN A 17 -1.56 -5.38 -7.95
CA GLN A 17 -0.76 -5.13 -9.15
C GLN A 17 -1.60 -4.55 -10.27
N THR A 18 -2.82 -5.05 -10.48
CA THR A 18 -3.74 -4.51 -11.48
C THR A 18 -4.12 -3.06 -11.15
N ARG A 19 -4.32 -2.72 -9.87
CA ARG A 19 -4.58 -1.35 -9.42
C ARG A 19 -3.36 -0.44 -9.58
N ILE A 20 -2.14 -0.93 -9.34
CA ILE A 20 -0.89 -0.20 -9.57
C ILE A 20 -0.69 0.06 -11.07
N LYS A 21 -0.94 -0.94 -11.94
CA LYS A 21 -0.93 -0.74 -13.41
C LYS A 21 -1.93 0.34 -13.82
N ARG A 22 -3.12 0.35 -13.21
CA ARG A 22 -4.11 1.42 -13.46
C ARG A 22 -3.59 2.79 -13.02
N LEU A 23 -2.95 2.91 -11.85
CA LEU A 23 -2.34 4.15 -11.39
C LEU A 23 -1.28 4.65 -12.39
N LYS A 24 -0.37 3.78 -12.83
CA LYS A 24 0.65 4.10 -13.83
C LYS A 24 0.04 4.56 -15.16
N SER A 25 -1.04 3.92 -15.61
CA SER A 25 -1.76 4.34 -16.82
C SER A 25 -2.38 5.74 -16.68
N LEU A 26 -2.93 6.07 -15.51
CA LEU A 26 -3.51 7.39 -15.24
C LEU A 26 -2.43 8.47 -15.18
N LYS A 27 -1.28 8.18 -14.54
CA LYS A 27 -0.12 9.08 -14.55
C LYS A 27 0.36 9.35 -15.97
N LYS A 28 0.49 8.31 -16.80
CA LYS A 28 0.88 8.46 -18.20
C LYS A 28 -0.11 9.30 -19.00
N MET A 29 -1.41 9.07 -18.85
CA MET A 29 -2.45 9.89 -19.51
C MET A 29 -2.39 11.36 -19.11
N ALA A 30 -2.04 11.64 -17.86
CA ALA A 30 -1.84 13.00 -17.38
C ALA A 30 -0.58 13.65 -17.98
N THR A 31 0.50 12.90 -18.19
CA THR A 31 1.75 13.40 -18.79
C THR A 31 1.67 13.58 -20.31
N ASP A 32 0.98 12.66 -21.01
CA ASP A 32 0.83 12.67 -22.48
C ASP A 32 -0.17 13.75 -22.97
N GLY A 33 -0.75 14.56 -22.08
CA GLY A 33 -1.72 15.60 -22.45
C GLY A 33 -3.10 15.08 -22.87
N THR A 34 -3.39 13.79 -22.64
CA THR A 34 -4.69 13.19 -22.98
C THR A 34 -5.84 13.85 -22.20
N PHE A 35 -5.55 14.38 -21.00
CA PHE A 35 -6.52 15.09 -20.18
C PHE A 35 -7.01 16.40 -20.82
N ASP A 36 -6.25 17.00 -21.73
CA ASP A 36 -6.63 18.26 -22.37
C ASP A 36 -7.66 18.06 -23.49
N VAL A 37 -7.76 16.84 -24.03
CA VAL A 37 -8.72 16.46 -25.08
C VAL A 37 -10.07 16.04 -24.48
N LEU A 38 -10.10 15.67 -23.20
CA LEU A 38 -11.29 15.15 -22.54
C LEU A 38 -12.16 16.27 -21.93
N PRO A 39 -13.48 16.03 -21.77
CA PRO A 39 -14.36 16.95 -21.06
C PRO A 39 -13.88 17.19 -19.61
N LYS A 40 -13.91 18.47 -19.17
CA LYS A 40 -13.45 18.87 -17.82
C LYS A 40 -14.08 18.06 -16.68
N LYS A 41 -15.34 17.62 -16.85
CA LYS A 41 -16.05 16.79 -15.86
C LYS A 41 -15.41 15.40 -15.72
N GLU A 42 -15.02 14.78 -16.84
CA GLU A 42 -14.36 13.47 -16.85
C GLU A 42 -12.94 13.56 -16.30
N VAL A 43 -12.20 14.60 -16.69
CA VAL A 43 -10.86 14.89 -16.15
C VAL A 43 -10.89 15.02 -14.64
N SER A 44 -11.92 15.69 -14.08
CA SER A 44 -12.08 15.81 -12.62
C SER A 44 -12.28 14.46 -11.93
N LEU A 45 -13.06 13.55 -12.54
CA LEU A 45 -13.27 12.19 -12.00
C LEU A 45 -11.99 11.34 -12.08
N LEU A 46 -11.26 11.46 -13.18
CA LEU A 46 -9.99 10.75 -13.37
C LEU A 46 -8.93 11.24 -12.37
N LYS A 47 -8.79 12.55 -12.17
CA LYS A 47 -7.90 13.12 -11.14
C LYS A 47 -8.24 12.64 -9.75
N LYS A 48 -9.51 12.71 -9.33
CA LYS A 48 -9.94 12.17 -8.03
C LYS A 48 -9.61 10.69 -7.85
N SER A 49 -9.75 9.90 -8.91
CA SER A 49 -9.42 8.48 -8.89
C SER A 49 -7.92 8.24 -8.80
N GLN A 50 -7.12 9.03 -9.52
CA GLN A 50 -5.67 9.02 -9.46
C GLN A 50 -5.19 9.39 -8.04
N ASP A 51 -5.65 10.52 -7.50
CA ASP A 51 -5.26 11.00 -6.16
C ASP A 51 -5.59 9.95 -5.09
N LYS A 52 -6.75 9.30 -5.20
CA LYS A 52 -7.14 8.23 -4.28
C LYS A 52 -6.21 7.03 -4.39
N LEU A 53 -5.88 6.58 -5.60
CA LEU A 53 -4.98 5.46 -5.81
C LEU A 53 -3.56 5.79 -5.36
N GLU A 54 -3.07 6.98 -5.67
CA GLU A 54 -1.74 7.46 -5.30
C GLU A 54 -1.57 7.54 -3.78
N ARG A 55 -2.60 8.02 -3.07
CA ARG A 55 -2.59 8.08 -1.60
C ARG A 55 -2.41 6.72 -0.94
N PHE A 56 -2.97 5.65 -1.49
CA PHE A 56 -2.89 4.31 -0.88
C PHE A 56 -1.76 3.45 -1.44
N LEU A 57 -1.55 3.51 -2.76
CA LEU A 57 -0.66 2.61 -3.49
C LEU A 57 0.66 3.27 -3.91
N GLY A 58 0.81 4.59 -3.78
CA GLY A 58 2.03 5.29 -4.18
C GLY A 58 3.28 4.77 -3.47
N GLY A 59 3.15 4.39 -2.20
CA GLY A 59 4.27 3.81 -1.42
C GLY A 59 4.68 2.40 -1.85
N ILE A 60 3.89 1.70 -2.66
CA ILE A 60 4.17 0.34 -3.17
C ILE A 60 4.22 0.31 -4.71
N GLU A 61 4.20 1.47 -5.36
CA GLU A 61 4.12 1.58 -6.83
C GLU A 61 5.36 1.00 -7.54
N ASP A 62 6.53 1.16 -6.92
CA ASP A 62 7.82 0.73 -7.45
C ASP A 62 8.20 -0.69 -7.03
N MET A 63 7.31 -1.36 -6.29
CA MET A 63 7.56 -2.68 -5.77
C MET A 63 7.31 -3.76 -6.84
N PRO A 64 8.33 -4.53 -7.27
CA PRO A 64 8.18 -5.50 -8.36
C PRO A 64 7.51 -6.81 -7.92
N LYS A 65 7.75 -7.23 -6.67
CA LYS A 65 7.27 -8.47 -6.07
C LYS A 65 6.91 -8.25 -4.61
N LEU A 66 6.30 -9.25 -3.97
CA LEU A 66 6.03 -9.22 -2.52
C LEU A 66 7.32 -8.96 -1.72
N PRO A 67 7.22 -8.27 -0.57
CA PRO A 67 8.38 -8.00 0.29
C PRO A 67 8.93 -9.31 0.85
N ASP A 68 10.26 -9.40 0.92
CA ASP A 68 10.92 -10.51 1.61
C ASP A 68 10.96 -10.27 3.14
N VAL A 69 10.83 -9.02 3.60
CA VAL A 69 10.76 -8.62 5.01
C VAL A 69 9.86 -7.38 5.13
N MET A 70 9.11 -7.27 6.23
CA MET A 70 8.33 -6.06 6.54
C MET A 70 8.81 -5.36 7.79
N PHE A 71 8.80 -4.02 7.74
CA PHE A 71 9.00 -3.17 8.89
C PHE A 71 7.69 -2.49 9.30
N ILE A 72 7.21 -2.74 10.52
CA ILE A 72 5.94 -2.21 11.03
C ILE A 72 6.20 -1.29 12.22
N VAL A 73 5.56 -0.13 12.23
CA VAL A 73 5.55 0.78 13.37
C VAL A 73 4.21 0.64 14.07
N ASP A 74 4.21 0.43 15.38
CA ASP A 74 2.98 0.28 16.18
C ASP A 74 2.06 -0.84 15.62
N PRO A 75 2.48 -2.11 15.75
CA PRO A 75 1.71 -3.29 15.34
C PRO A 75 0.27 -3.32 15.88
N ARG A 76 -0.02 -2.68 17.02
CA ARG A 76 -1.38 -2.61 17.58
C ARG A 76 -2.33 -1.80 16.70
N LYS A 77 -1.85 -0.75 16.03
CA LYS A 77 -2.65 0.02 15.06
C LYS A 77 -2.70 -0.68 13.70
N GLU A 78 -1.61 -1.32 13.29
CA GLU A 78 -1.46 -1.95 11.98
C GLU A 78 -1.67 -3.47 12.00
N GLN A 79 -2.66 -3.93 12.78
CA GLN A 79 -2.99 -5.35 12.97
C GLN A 79 -3.22 -6.07 11.64
N ILE A 80 -3.88 -5.43 10.68
CA ILE A 80 -4.16 -6.03 9.36
C ILE A 80 -2.85 -6.35 8.62
N ALA A 81 -1.85 -5.47 8.70
CA ALA A 81 -0.56 -5.69 8.07
C ALA A 81 0.17 -6.87 8.70
N VAL A 82 0.15 -6.97 10.04
CA VAL A 82 0.72 -8.11 10.80
C VAL A 82 0.07 -9.42 10.38
N HIS A 83 -1.27 -9.48 10.37
CA HIS A 83 -2.02 -10.68 10.03
C HIS A 83 -1.78 -11.13 8.57
N GLU A 84 -1.68 -10.19 7.64
CA GLU A 84 -1.38 -10.51 6.25
C GLU A 84 0.06 -11.01 6.06
N ALA A 85 1.01 -10.42 6.79
CA ALA A 85 2.41 -10.85 6.80
C ALA A 85 2.54 -12.29 7.27
N GLN A 86 1.92 -12.61 8.42
CA GLN A 86 1.94 -13.94 9.01
C GLN A 86 1.33 -14.99 8.07
N LYS A 87 0.20 -14.67 7.42
CA LYS A 87 -0.42 -15.59 6.45
C LYS A 87 0.47 -15.92 5.27
N LEU A 88 1.33 -14.99 4.87
CA LEU A 88 2.26 -15.16 3.76
C LEU A 88 3.66 -15.62 4.22
N ASN A 89 3.85 -15.87 5.52
CA ASN A 89 5.14 -16.18 6.14
C ASN A 89 6.21 -15.14 5.83
N ILE A 90 5.83 -13.86 5.79
CA ILE A 90 6.78 -12.75 5.60
C ILE A 90 7.28 -12.33 6.98
N PRO A 91 8.60 -12.35 7.23
CA PRO A 91 9.15 -11.98 8.53
C PRO A 91 8.88 -10.50 8.84
N ILE A 92 8.50 -10.26 10.09
CA ILE A 92 8.09 -8.96 10.61
C ILE A 92 9.14 -8.43 11.58
N VAL A 93 9.70 -7.27 11.24
CA VAL A 93 10.46 -6.44 12.17
C VAL A 93 9.54 -5.32 12.63
N ALA A 94 9.27 -5.20 13.92
CA ALA A 94 8.37 -4.15 14.40
C ALA A 94 8.94 -3.33 15.54
N MET A 95 8.59 -2.05 15.54
CA MET A 95 8.80 -1.17 16.69
C MET A 95 7.59 -1.27 17.60
N VAL A 96 7.81 -1.77 18.82
CA VAL A 96 6.76 -2.18 19.75
C VAL A 96 6.81 -1.31 21.01
N ASP A 97 5.65 -0.82 21.42
CA ASP A 97 5.44 -0.09 22.68
C ASP A 97 4.88 -1.06 23.75
N THR A 98 4.93 -0.65 25.02
CA THR A 98 4.49 -1.35 26.24
C THR A 98 3.09 -1.99 26.20
N ASN A 99 2.26 -1.64 25.22
CA ASN A 99 0.86 -2.04 25.12
C ASN A 99 0.56 -3.06 24.02
N THR A 100 1.59 -3.63 23.39
CA THR A 100 1.44 -4.59 22.29
C THR A 100 2.06 -5.93 22.67
N ASP A 101 1.38 -7.01 22.27
CA ASP A 101 1.88 -8.37 22.39
C ASP A 101 3.06 -8.61 21.41
N PRO A 102 4.27 -8.94 21.90
CA PRO A 102 5.43 -9.19 21.07
C PRO A 102 5.41 -10.55 20.36
N ASP A 103 4.54 -11.48 20.75
CA ASP A 103 4.56 -12.87 20.25
C ASP A 103 4.19 -12.98 18.77
N GLU A 104 3.49 -11.98 18.23
CA GLU A 104 3.09 -11.93 16.82
C GLU A 104 4.22 -11.44 15.87
N ILE A 105 5.39 -11.09 16.41
CA ILE A 105 6.46 -10.37 15.70
C ILE A 105 7.78 -11.14 15.81
N ASP A 106 8.46 -11.34 14.68
CA ASP A 106 9.72 -12.09 14.64
C ASP A 106 10.90 -11.32 15.26
N VAL A 107 10.98 -10.02 14.99
CA VAL A 107 12.04 -9.15 15.54
C VAL A 107 11.42 -7.92 16.16
N VAL A 108 11.48 -7.86 17.48
CA VAL A 108 10.93 -6.78 18.29
C VAL A 108 12.02 -5.74 18.59
N ILE A 109 11.75 -4.49 18.22
CA ILE A 109 12.54 -3.32 18.61
C ILE A 109 11.75 -2.57 19.68
N PRO A 110 12.15 -2.62 20.96
CA PRO A 110 11.46 -1.89 22.01
C PRO A 110 11.70 -0.39 21.84
N SER A 111 10.63 0.40 21.92
CA SER A 111 10.64 1.88 21.87
C SER A 111 9.77 2.51 22.94
#